data_AF-A0A519QRS4-F1
#
_entry.id   AF-A0A519QRS4-F1
#
_cell.length_a   1.000
_cell.length_b   1.000
_cell.length_c   1.000
_cell.angle_alpha   90.00
_cell.angle_beta   90.00
_cell.angle_gamma   90.00
#
_symmetry.space_group_name_H-M   'P 1'
#
loop_
_entity.id
_entity.type
_entity.pdbx_description
1 polymer ?
#
loop_
_entity_poly.entity_id
_entity_poly.type
_entity_poly.pdbx_seq_one_letter_code
_entity_poly.pdbx_strand_id
1 'polypeptide(L)'
;MKIYFRLFLFSFLLQISVMSCTDQKNELTLKRERAERFVKLLEKNDQQGVYEISYHVDYRSEITDEGHRKMMVNAAHTLIKRYGLPPMDRWLIQKTQEREIGGYFVTIPLFSGFDSVHRVKKASIVIQFPPEQISDKVYHFRVDTEVEPSLPIQPVFDTTRG
;
A
#
# COMPACT_ATOMS: atom_id res chain seq x y z
N MET A 1 54.17 -10.13 17.40
CA MET A 1 53.30 -9.24 16.59
C MET A 1 52.05 -9.93 15.99
N LYS A 2 52.12 -11.20 15.54
CA LYS A 2 50.99 -11.89 14.87
C LYS A 2 49.75 -12.20 15.75
N ILE A 3 49.92 -12.41 17.05
CA ILE A 3 48.82 -12.76 17.98
C ILE A 3 47.96 -11.54 18.33
N TYR A 4 48.57 -10.40 18.61
CA TYR A 4 47.85 -9.15 18.90
C TYR A 4 47.02 -8.67 17.70
N PHE A 5 47.52 -8.86 16.48
CA PHE A 5 46.76 -8.55 15.26
C PHE A 5 45.51 -9.45 15.10
N ARG A 6 45.61 -10.75 15.44
CA ARG A 6 44.47 -11.68 15.39
C ARG A 6 43.41 -11.36 16.45
N LEU A 7 43.82 -11.00 17.67
CA LEU A 7 42.90 -10.60 18.74
C LEU A 7 42.20 -9.27 18.43
N PHE A 8 42.94 -8.32 17.84
CA PHE A 8 42.38 -7.05 17.36
C PHE A 8 41.35 -7.28 16.25
N LEU A 9 41.67 -8.11 15.25
CA LEU A 9 40.76 -8.42 14.16
C LEU A 9 39.48 -9.13 14.64
N PHE A 10 39.60 -10.06 15.59
CA PHE A 10 38.46 -10.76 16.17
C PHE A 10 37.55 -9.82 16.97
N SER A 11 38.13 -8.96 17.81
CA SER A 11 37.39 -7.92 18.55
C SER A 11 36.67 -6.96 17.61
N PHE A 12 37.36 -6.51 16.55
CA PHE A 12 36.81 -5.60 15.54
C PHE A 12 35.66 -6.23 14.74
N LEU A 13 35.79 -7.49 14.31
CA LEU A 13 34.72 -8.22 13.62
C LEU A 13 33.52 -8.50 14.53
N LEU A 14 33.75 -8.78 15.82
CA LEU A 14 32.68 -8.96 16.80
C LEU A 14 31.90 -7.66 17.01
N GLN A 15 32.59 -6.51 17.10
CA GLN A 15 31.95 -5.20 17.23
C GLN A 15 31.13 -4.82 15.99
N ILE A 16 31.62 -5.11 14.78
CA ILE A 16 30.86 -4.90 13.52
C ILE A 16 29.60 -5.77 13.50
N SER A 17 29.70 -7.01 13.95
CA SER A 17 28.57 -7.95 13.97
C SER A 17 27.47 -7.50 14.94
N VAL A 18 27.84 -6.98 16.11
CA VAL A 18 26.89 -6.48 17.13
C VAL A 18 26.22 -5.16 16.68
N MET A 19 26.97 -4.24 16.05
CA MET A 19 26.38 -3.02 15.46
C MET A 19 25.39 -3.37 14.35
N SER A 20 25.75 -4.29 13.44
CA SER A 20 24.88 -4.69 12.31
C SER A 20 23.55 -5.32 12.77
N CYS A 21 23.55 -6.14 13.83
CA CYS A 21 22.32 -6.70 14.40
C CYS A 21 21.43 -5.65 15.07
N THR A 22 22.02 -4.60 15.66
CA THR A 22 21.28 -3.54 16.35
C THR A 22 20.58 -2.63 15.35
N ASP A 23 21.25 -2.30 14.24
CA ASP A 23 20.69 -1.47 13.17
C ASP A 23 19.51 -2.15 12.46
N GLN A 24 19.60 -3.46 12.21
CA GLN A 24 18.52 -4.22 11.56
C GLN A 24 17.27 -4.32 12.44
N LYS A 25 17.43 -4.46 13.77
CA LYS A 25 16.30 -4.49 14.71
C LYS A 25 15.59 -3.13 14.80
N ASN A 26 16.36 -2.04 14.76
CA ASN A 26 15.80 -0.69 14.73
C ASN A 26 15.03 -0.43 13.43
N GLU A 27 15.56 -0.87 12.29
CA GLU A 27 14.91 -0.72 10.98
C GLU A 27 13.55 -1.45 10.93
N LEU A 28 13.49 -2.70 11.40
CA LEU A 28 12.24 -3.47 11.46
C LEU A 28 11.20 -2.83 12.38
N THR A 29 11.64 -2.24 13.50
CA THR A 29 10.77 -1.56 14.45
C THR A 29 10.15 -0.29 13.83
N LEU A 30 10.96 0.53 13.16
CA LEU A 30 10.49 1.73 12.46
C LEU A 30 9.50 1.40 11.33
N LYS A 31 9.77 0.33 10.57
CA LYS A 31 8.85 -0.17 9.54
C LYS A 31 7.51 -0.57 10.14
N ARG A 32 7.53 -1.29 11.27
CA ARG A 32 6.31 -1.67 11.99
C ARG A 32 5.52 -0.46 12.49
N GLU A 33 6.17 0.47 13.20
CA GLU A 33 5.52 1.68 13.72
C GLU A 33 4.85 2.50 12.62
N ARG A 34 5.47 2.57 11.44
CA ARG A 34 4.90 3.29 10.32
C ARG A 34 3.75 2.56 9.66
N ALA A 35 3.81 1.23 9.55
CA ALA A 35 2.66 0.44 9.11
C ALA A 35 1.47 0.67 10.06
N GLU A 36 1.72 0.63 11.37
CA GLU A 36 0.70 0.93 12.38
C GLU A 36 0.16 2.37 12.26
N ARG A 37 1.04 3.35 11.99
CA ARG A 37 0.63 4.73 11.72
C ARG A 37 -0.25 4.82 10.46
N PHE A 38 0.13 4.14 9.38
CA PHE A 38 -0.65 4.14 8.14
C PHE A 38 -2.04 3.57 8.35
N VAL A 39 -2.14 2.44 9.05
CA VAL A 39 -3.42 1.84 9.43
C VAL A 39 -4.27 2.81 10.23
N LYS A 40 -3.71 3.44 11.27
CA LYS A 40 -4.43 4.44 12.07
C LYS A 40 -4.93 5.63 11.23
N LEU A 41 -4.17 6.04 10.21
CA LEU A 41 -4.58 7.10 9.30
C LEU A 41 -5.76 6.65 8.42
N LEU A 42 -5.74 5.41 7.93
CA LEU A 42 -6.88 4.82 7.20
C LEU A 42 -8.13 4.68 8.09
N GLU A 43 -7.96 4.23 9.34
CA GLU A 43 -9.06 4.10 10.32
C GLU A 43 -9.70 5.46 10.64
N LYS A 44 -8.87 6.50 10.79
CA LYS A 44 -9.34 7.88 11.00
C LYS A 44 -9.86 8.54 9.72
N ASN A 45 -9.70 7.88 8.58
CA ASN A 45 -9.95 8.43 7.26
C ASN A 45 -9.20 9.76 7.01
N ASP A 46 -7.98 9.87 7.54
CA ASP A 46 -7.11 11.06 7.46
C ASP A 46 -6.43 11.12 6.09
N GLN A 47 -7.09 11.79 5.17
CA GLN A 47 -6.67 11.96 3.78
C GLN A 47 -5.26 12.57 3.66
N GLN A 48 -4.95 13.61 4.45
CA GLN A 48 -3.67 14.30 4.37
C GLN A 48 -2.53 13.42 4.90
N GLY A 49 -2.74 12.75 6.03
CA GLY A 49 -1.73 11.85 6.57
C GLY A 49 -1.44 10.65 5.66
N VAL A 50 -2.48 10.07 5.03
CA VAL A 50 -2.33 8.99 4.03
C VAL A 50 -1.53 9.47 2.81
N TYR A 51 -1.75 10.71 2.39
CA TYR A 51 -1.00 11.31 1.28
C TYR A 51 0.50 11.50 1.62
N GLU A 52 0.82 11.94 2.83
CA GLU A 52 2.20 12.21 3.26
C GLU A 52 3.05 10.94 3.41
N ILE A 53 2.44 9.85 3.87
CA ILE A 53 3.12 8.58 4.19
C ILE A 53 3.20 7.63 2.99
N SER A 54 2.44 7.88 1.92
CA SER A 54 2.50 7.10 0.68
C SER A 54 3.72 7.51 -0.19
N TYR A 55 4.52 6.51 -0.59
CA TYR A 55 5.76 6.71 -1.35
C TYR A 55 5.50 6.88 -2.86
N HIS A 56 6.49 7.46 -3.54
CA HIS A 56 6.55 7.63 -4.99
C HIS A 56 7.81 6.93 -5.48
N VAL A 57 7.73 6.11 -6.53
CA VAL A 57 8.94 5.60 -7.20
C VAL A 57 8.88 5.97 -8.67
N ASP A 58 9.73 6.94 -9.01
CA ASP A 58 10.16 7.21 -10.38
C ASP A 58 11.33 6.30 -10.69
N TYR A 59 11.14 5.27 -11.52
CA TYR A 59 12.23 4.80 -12.36
C TYR A 59 11.65 4.30 -13.69
N ARG A 60 11.61 5.21 -14.68
CA ARG A 60 11.44 5.01 -16.14
C ARG A 60 10.11 5.36 -16.83
N SER A 61 9.18 6.08 -16.21
CA SER A 61 8.07 6.67 -16.97
C SER A 61 7.87 8.12 -16.59
N GLU A 62 8.30 9.03 -17.46
CA GLU A 62 8.25 10.49 -17.37
C GLU A 62 6.83 11.10 -17.30
N ILE A 63 5.82 10.33 -16.89
CA ILE A 63 4.48 10.83 -16.61
C ILE A 63 4.27 10.73 -15.11
N THR A 64 4.80 11.76 -14.44
CA THR A 64 4.18 12.44 -13.28
C THR A 64 2.78 11.95 -12.99
N ASP A 65 2.45 11.65 -11.74
CA ASP A 65 1.15 12.15 -11.28
C ASP A 65 1.02 12.21 -9.75
N GLU A 66 1.54 13.29 -9.16
CA GLU A 66 1.04 13.77 -7.87
C GLU A 66 -0.50 13.80 -7.85
N GLY A 67 -1.12 14.15 -8.98
CA GLY A 67 -2.55 14.10 -9.21
C GLY A 67 -3.14 12.69 -9.13
N HIS A 68 -2.46 11.64 -9.62
CA HIS A 68 -2.94 10.26 -9.49
C HIS A 68 -2.85 9.80 -8.05
N ARG A 69 -1.76 10.08 -7.34
CA ARG A 69 -1.67 9.78 -5.91
C ARG A 69 -2.79 10.49 -5.15
N LYS A 70 -2.96 11.79 -5.40
CA LYS A 70 -4.05 12.58 -4.81
C LYS A 70 -5.42 11.98 -5.17
N MET A 71 -5.62 11.57 -6.42
CA MET A 71 -6.85 10.91 -6.89
C MET A 71 -7.10 9.59 -6.15
N MET A 72 -6.10 8.73 -6.01
CA MET A 72 -6.19 7.47 -5.27
C MET A 72 -6.48 7.72 -3.79
N VAL A 73 -5.82 8.70 -3.16
CA VAL A 73 -6.07 9.05 -1.75
C VAL A 73 -7.48 9.61 -1.57
N ASN A 74 -7.95 10.47 -2.49
CA ASN A 74 -9.32 10.99 -2.49
C ASN A 74 -10.36 9.88 -2.69
N ALA A 75 -10.08 8.93 -3.60
CA ALA A 75 -10.93 7.79 -3.86
C ALA A 75 -11.02 6.88 -2.62
N ALA A 76 -9.89 6.55 -2.01
CA ALA A 76 -9.84 5.78 -0.76
C ALA A 76 -10.62 6.50 0.34
N HIS A 77 -10.40 7.82 0.51
CA HIS A 77 -11.12 8.61 1.51
C HIS A 77 -12.64 8.54 1.33
N THR A 78 -13.09 8.66 0.09
CA THR A 78 -14.51 8.61 -0.28
C THR A 78 -15.10 7.22 -0.02
N LEU A 79 -14.38 6.16 -0.38
CA LEU A 79 -14.84 4.79 -0.20
C LEU A 79 -14.85 4.38 1.28
N ILE A 80 -13.82 4.74 2.05
CA ILE A 80 -13.77 4.50 3.51
C ILE A 80 -14.91 5.24 4.19
N LYS A 81 -15.16 6.50 3.81
CA LYS A 81 -16.29 7.28 4.36
C LYS A 81 -17.64 6.60 4.10
N ARG A 82 -17.77 5.88 2.98
CA ARG A 82 -19.03 5.23 2.58
C ARG A 82 -19.20 3.84 3.18
N TYR A 83 -18.22 2.97 3.01
CA TYR A 83 -18.33 1.55 3.34
C TYR A 83 -17.66 1.17 4.67
N GLY A 84 -16.87 2.09 5.23
CA GLY A 84 -16.06 1.84 6.41
C GLY A 84 -14.80 1.02 6.10
N LEU A 85 -13.87 1.01 7.05
CA LEU A 85 -12.73 0.11 7.02
C LEU A 85 -13.16 -1.22 7.68
N PRO A 86 -13.00 -2.37 7.01
CA PRO A 86 -13.25 -3.65 7.65
C PRO A 86 -12.21 -3.93 8.74
N PRO A 87 -12.53 -4.78 9.74
CA PRO A 87 -11.54 -5.22 10.72
C PRO A 87 -10.37 -5.95 10.05
N MET A 88 -9.19 -5.89 10.68
CA MET A 88 -7.92 -6.35 10.10
C MET A 88 -7.88 -7.85 9.76
N ASP A 89 -8.70 -8.67 10.44
CA ASP A 89 -8.84 -10.10 10.16
C ASP A 89 -9.39 -10.40 8.76
N ARG A 90 -10.02 -9.42 8.10
CA ARG A 90 -10.52 -9.53 6.71
C ARG A 90 -9.53 -9.05 5.66
N TRP A 91 -8.36 -8.54 6.07
CA TRP A 91 -7.37 -8.02 5.13
C TRP A 91 -6.58 -9.17 4.53
N LEU A 92 -6.30 -9.10 3.23
CA LEU A 92 -5.57 -10.14 2.52
C LEU A 92 -4.10 -9.73 2.45
N ILE A 93 -3.20 -10.58 2.94
CA ILE A 93 -1.76 -10.35 2.91
C ILE A 93 -1.12 -11.36 1.96
N GLN A 94 -0.59 -10.88 0.84
CA GLN A 94 0.03 -11.71 -0.20
C GLN A 94 1.51 -11.39 -0.34
N LYS A 95 2.38 -12.40 -0.33
CA LYS A 95 3.82 -12.20 -0.52
C LYS A 95 4.15 -12.09 -2.01
N THR A 96 4.86 -11.05 -2.43
CA THR A 96 5.44 -10.99 -3.77
C THR A 96 6.79 -11.72 -3.80
N GLN A 97 7.02 -12.50 -4.87
CA GLN A 97 8.28 -13.20 -5.12
C GLN A 97 9.12 -12.53 -6.23
N GLU A 98 8.63 -11.44 -6.82
CA GLU A 98 9.36 -10.76 -7.90
C GLU A 98 10.50 -9.93 -7.29
N ARG A 99 11.74 -10.43 -7.44
CA ARG A 99 13.04 -9.83 -7.08
C ARG A 99 13.50 -10.07 -5.64
N GLU A 100 14.81 -10.14 -5.47
CA GLU A 100 15.56 -10.65 -4.31
C GLU A 100 15.26 -9.96 -2.95
N ILE A 101 14.43 -8.91 -2.93
CA ILE A 101 13.90 -8.27 -1.73
C ILE A 101 12.36 -8.32 -1.78
N GLY A 102 11.78 -9.40 -1.25
CA GLY A 102 10.33 -9.60 -1.26
C GLY A 102 9.56 -8.67 -0.30
N GLY A 103 8.37 -8.23 -0.72
CA GLY A 103 7.41 -7.47 0.09
C GLY A 103 6.04 -8.15 0.19
N TYR A 104 5.09 -7.52 0.88
CA TYR A 104 3.70 -7.97 0.96
C TYR A 104 2.76 -6.96 0.31
N PHE A 105 1.77 -7.46 -0.43
CA PHE A 105 0.58 -6.71 -0.78
C PHE A 105 -0.48 -6.94 0.29
N VAL A 106 -0.91 -5.86 0.94
CA VAL A 106 -2.05 -5.82 1.85
C VAL A 106 -3.24 -5.27 1.08
N THR A 107 -4.26 -6.10 0.90
CA THR A 107 -5.52 -5.70 0.27
C THR A 107 -6.60 -5.56 1.35
N ILE A 108 -7.17 -4.36 1.44
CA ILE A 108 -8.26 -4.02 2.35
C ILE A 108 -9.57 -4.01 1.56
N PRO A 109 -10.45 -5.02 1.69
CA PRO A 109 -11.71 -5.06 0.96
C PRO A 109 -12.75 -4.13 1.60
N LEU A 110 -12.92 -2.93 1.04
CA LEU A 110 -13.92 -1.97 1.52
C LEU A 110 -15.34 -2.40 1.17
N PHE A 111 -15.51 -3.07 0.03
CA PHE A 111 -16.81 -3.57 -0.42
C PHE A 111 -16.66 -4.86 -1.23
N SER A 112 -17.48 -5.87 -0.91
CA SER A 112 -17.50 -7.20 -1.54
C SER A 112 -18.93 -7.64 -1.86
N GLY A 113 -19.59 -6.95 -2.80
CA GLY A 113 -20.99 -7.20 -3.17
C GLY A 113 -21.44 -6.28 -4.31
N PHE A 114 -22.72 -6.24 -4.65
CA PHE A 114 -23.21 -5.26 -5.64
C PHE A 114 -23.97 -4.13 -4.95
N ASP A 115 -23.55 -2.89 -5.19
CA ASP A 115 -24.24 -1.67 -4.76
C ASP A 115 -24.86 -0.99 -5.99
N SER A 116 -26.19 -1.15 -6.13
CA SER A 116 -26.95 -0.62 -7.27
C SER A 116 -26.98 0.91 -7.33
N VAL A 117 -26.86 1.60 -6.19
CA VAL A 117 -26.87 3.06 -6.12
C VAL A 117 -25.59 3.62 -6.71
N HIS A 118 -24.48 2.92 -6.48
CA HIS A 118 -23.15 3.38 -6.87
C HIS A 118 -22.58 2.61 -8.06
N ARG A 119 -23.30 1.59 -8.56
CA ARG A 119 -22.88 0.65 -9.62
C ARG A 119 -21.53 -0.02 -9.33
N VAL A 120 -21.16 -0.12 -8.06
CA VAL A 120 -19.90 -0.74 -7.65
C VAL A 120 -20.15 -2.21 -7.36
N LYS A 121 -19.29 -3.09 -7.88
CA LYS A 121 -19.27 -4.55 -7.61
C LYS A 121 -18.20 -4.95 -6.60
N LYS A 122 -17.14 -4.15 -6.49
CA LYS A 122 -16.05 -4.39 -5.54
C LYS A 122 -15.26 -3.11 -5.36
N ALA A 123 -14.82 -2.88 -4.14
CA ALA A 123 -13.87 -1.82 -3.84
C ALA A 123 -12.82 -2.33 -2.86
N SER A 124 -11.53 -2.10 -3.17
CA SER A 124 -10.43 -2.44 -2.29
C SER A 124 -9.29 -1.44 -2.36
N ILE A 125 -8.58 -1.30 -1.25
CA ILE A 125 -7.31 -0.57 -1.18
C ILE A 125 -6.19 -1.60 -1.24
N VAL A 126 -5.22 -1.41 -2.13
CA VAL A 126 -4.05 -2.27 -2.29
C VAL A 126 -2.80 -1.49 -1.91
N ILE A 127 -2.01 -2.09 -1.01
CA ILE A 127 -0.88 -1.45 -0.35
C ILE A 127 0.33 -2.39 -0.45
N GLN A 128 1.48 -1.94 -0.96
CA GLN A 128 2.71 -2.74 -0.91
C GLN A 128 3.61 -2.30 0.27
N PHE A 129 3.98 -3.26 1.13
CA PHE A 129 4.79 -3.04 2.32
C PHE A 129 5.54 -4.32 2.79
N PRO A 130 6.77 -4.24 3.33
CA PRO A 130 7.67 -3.07 3.26
C PRO A 130 8.10 -2.81 1.81
N PRO A 131 8.56 -1.59 1.49
CA PRO A 131 9.15 -1.31 0.19
C PRO A 131 10.38 -2.20 -0.07
N GLU A 132 10.64 -2.52 -1.34
CA GLU A 132 11.82 -3.32 -1.76
C GLU A 132 13.14 -2.57 -1.51
N GLN A 133 13.09 -1.25 -1.36
CA GLN A 133 14.25 -0.42 -1.04
C GLN A 133 14.33 -0.16 0.48
N ILE A 134 15.45 0.42 0.94
CA ILE A 134 15.65 0.94 2.31
C ILE A 134 14.81 2.23 2.51
N SER A 135 13.55 2.20 2.09
CA SER A 135 12.56 3.21 2.40
C SER A 135 11.72 2.67 3.54
N ASP A 136 11.20 3.57 4.34
CA ASP A 136 10.23 3.29 5.37
C ASP A 136 8.80 3.59 4.88
N LYS A 137 8.60 4.13 3.67
CA LYS A 137 7.28 4.51 3.15
C LYS A 137 6.57 3.38 2.37
N VAL A 138 5.25 3.49 2.22
CA VAL A 138 4.42 2.55 1.45
C VAL A 138 4.78 2.62 -0.04
N TYR A 139 5.30 1.54 -0.63
CA TYR A 139 5.82 1.54 -2.01
C TYR A 139 4.73 1.72 -3.07
N HIS A 140 3.59 1.03 -2.92
CA HIS A 140 2.43 1.17 -3.80
C HIS A 140 1.17 1.41 -2.98
N PHE A 141 0.37 2.38 -3.41
CA PHE A 141 -0.96 2.67 -2.87
C PHE A 141 -1.93 2.86 -4.03
N ARG A 142 -2.93 1.97 -4.12
CA ARG A 142 -3.91 1.95 -5.21
C ARG A 142 -5.30 1.67 -4.67
N VAL A 143 -6.30 2.19 -5.38
CA VAL A 143 -7.71 1.90 -5.16
C VAL A 143 -8.26 1.15 -6.36
N ASP A 144 -8.69 -0.08 -6.14
CA ASP A 144 -9.34 -0.90 -7.15
C ASP A 144 -10.85 -0.82 -6.97
N THR A 145 -11.54 -0.36 -8.02
CA THR A 145 -13.01 -0.31 -8.04
C THR A 145 -13.51 -0.98 -9.31
N GLU A 146 -14.29 -2.04 -9.16
CA GLU A 146 -14.99 -2.68 -10.27
C GLU A 146 -16.39 -2.09 -10.37
N VAL A 147 -16.68 -1.45 -11.51
CA VAL A 147 -17.97 -0.82 -11.79
C VAL A 147 -18.72 -1.64 -12.82
N GLU A 148 -20.04 -1.73 -12.70
CA GLU A 148 -20.86 -2.35 -13.72
C GLU A 148 -20.77 -1.58 -15.04
N PRO A 149 -20.53 -2.25 -16.19
CA PRO A 149 -20.67 -1.59 -17.47
C PRO A 149 -22.12 -1.09 -17.60
N SER A 150 -22.31 0.19 -17.89
CA SER A 150 -23.64 0.72 -18.19
C SER A 150 -24.21 -0.11 -19.34
N LEU A 151 -25.28 -0.87 -19.08
CA LEU A 151 -26.07 -1.47 -20.14
C LEU A 151 -26.41 -0.34 -21.13
N PRO A 152 -26.20 -0.53 -22.44
CA PRO A 152 -26.59 0.48 -23.42
C PRO A 152 -28.08 0.76 -23.19
N ILE A 153 -28.41 2.04 -22.99
CA ILE A 153 -29.79 2.50 -22.97
C ILE A 153 -30.36 2.05 -24.30
N GLN A 154 -31.21 1.02 -24.29
CA GLN A 154 -31.89 0.61 -25.52
C GLN A 154 -32.62 1.84 -26.04
N PRO A 155 -32.45 2.22 -27.32
CA PRO A 155 -33.26 3.27 -27.88
C PRO A 155 -34.71 2.84 -27.73
N VAL A 156 -35.50 3.69 -27.06
CA VAL A 156 -36.94 3.57 -27.07
C VAL A 156 -37.35 3.75 -28.52
N PHE A 157 -37.55 2.65 -29.25
CA PHE A 157 -38.16 2.70 -30.55
C PHE A 157 -39.59 3.17 -30.32
N ASP A 158 -39.83 4.43 -30.68
CA ASP A 158 -41.13 5.04 -30.78
C ASP A 158 -41.91 4.32 -31.89
N THR A 159 -42.58 3.21 -31.56
CA THR A 159 -43.59 2.59 -32.42
C THR A 159 -44.86 3.43 -32.36
N THR A 160 -44.78 4.63 -32.93
CA THR A 160 -45.95 5.40 -33.32
C THR A 160 -45.69 6.10 -34.65
N ARG A 161 -45.96 5.39 -35.76
CA ARG A 161 -46.71 5.84 -36.96
C ARG A 161 -46.31 5.05 -38.20
N GLY A 162 -47.33 4.40 -38.76
CA GLY A 162 -47.38 3.75 -40.07
C GLY A 162 -48.80 3.23 -40.25
#